data_AF-A0A813LM49-F1
#
_entry.id   AF-A0A813LM49-F1
#
_cell.length_a   1.000
_cell.length_b   1.000
_cell.length_c   1.000
_cell.angle_alpha   90.00
_cell.angle_beta   90.00
_cell.angle_gamma   90.00
#
_symmetry.space_group_name_H-M   'P 1'
#
loop_
_entity.id
_entity.type
_entity.pdbx_description
1 polymer ?
#
loop_
_entity_poly.entity_id
_entity_poly.type
_entity_poly.pdbx_seq_one_letter_code
_entity_poly.pdbx_strand_id
1 'polypeptide(L)'
;GGTASPEEEALLHSLLHSLEGGTASSAGQLPAASAAYWPDPVAYCQQQMGPPSPLQGPVMAAPATQMPELLMANMLACLSGSPPSWHRHEQSAAANPQDRPVLLGRTPLQIAPLAPLQPGALLSEVMPNGKERVRWSVDARKLESHDTKILSPEFSIELPGHGQQPFRLMVFATETTGRGGASFRKAGGRGRLALKCEASSLVGSNSACFRAFVGQRREPTQRPIWHNFSEHSCCNLQRGDQDWNFKAATDKDLNRFEVCLEVVEHAVAALP
;
A
#
# COMPACT_ATOMS: atom_id res chain seq x y z
N GLY A 1 -30.86 -10.81 30.09
CA GLY A 1 -31.46 -9.55 30.59
C GLY A 1 -30.55 -9.01 31.66
N GLY A 2 -29.74 -8.00 31.33
CA GLY A 2 -28.96 -7.23 32.28
C GLY A 2 -29.47 -5.80 32.20
N THR A 3 -30.08 -5.32 33.27
CA THR A 3 -30.59 -3.95 33.39
C THR A 3 -29.41 -3.03 33.71
N ALA A 4 -29.15 -2.08 32.84
CA ALA A 4 -28.17 -1.02 33.06
C ALA A 4 -28.58 -0.14 34.26
N SER A 5 -27.57 0.39 34.95
CA SER A 5 -27.72 1.21 36.16
C SER A 5 -28.35 2.57 35.83
N PRO A 6 -29.25 3.11 36.69
CA PRO A 6 -29.95 4.38 36.46
C PRO A 6 -29.06 5.63 36.39
N GLU A 7 -27.75 5.53 36.66
CA GLU A 7 -26.82 6.64 36.47
C GLU A 7 -26.33 6.81 35.01
N GLU A 8 -26.41 5.78 34.17
CA GLU A 8 -25.97 5.89 32.76
C GLU A 8 -27.00 6.57 31.84
N GLU A 9 -28.31 6.50 32.17
CA GLU A 9 -29.34 7.22 31.40
C GLU A 9 -29.37 8.74 31.67
N ALA A 10 -28.86 9.19 32.82
CA ALA A 10 -28.84 10.62 33.16
C ALA A 10 -27.84 11.42 32.31
N LEU A 11 -26.76 10.78 31.83
CA LEU A 11 -25.74 11.43 31.00
C LEU A 11 -26.14 11.51 29.51
N LEU A 12 -26.98 10.59 29.02
CA LEU A 12 -27.47 10.63 27.65
C LEU A 12 -28.58 11.67 27.45
N HIS A 13 -29.41 11.92 28.46
CA HIS A 13 -30.44 12.96 28.39
C HIS A 13 -29.88 14.39 28.46
N SER A 14 -28.70 14.60 29.07
CA SER A 14 -28.08 15.93 29.13
C SER A 14 -27.40 16.36 27.83
N LEU A 15 -27.07 15.43 26.92
CA LEU A 15 -26.44 15.77 25.63
C LEU A 15 -27.45 16.12 24.52
N LEU A 16 -28.72 15.75 24.67
CA LEU A 16 -29.75 15.96 23.65
C LEU A 16 -30.48 17.32 23.75
N HIS A 17 -30.35 18.05 24.86
CA HIS A 17 -31.00 19.36 25.04
C HIS A 17 -30.16 20.58 24.64
N SER A 18 -28.93 20.39 24.12
CA SER A 18 -28.04 21.50 23.79
C SER A 18 -28.07 21.97 22.33
N LEU A 19 -29.02 21.50 21.50
CA LEU A 19 -29.09 21.82 20.07
C LEU A 19 -30.38 22.51 19.59
N GLU A 20 -31.28 22.92 20.49
CA GLU A 20 -32.52 23.60 20.10
C GLU A 20 -32.56 25.04 20.64
N GLY A 21 -32.20 26.01 19.80
CA GLY A 21 -32.36 27.42 20.12
C GLY A 21 -31.77 28.37 19.09
N GLY A 22 -32.48 28.61 17.97
CA GLY A 22 -32.10 29.63 16.99
C GLY A 22 -33.12 29.81 15.89
N THR A 23 -34.14 30.63 16.15
CA THR A 23 -35.26 30.94 15.24
C THR A 23 -34.89 31.88 14.09
N ALA A 24 -35.30 31.48 12.89
CA ALA A 24 -35.86 32.24 11.76
C ALA A 24 -35.18 33.55 11.27
N SER A 25 -34.71 33.56 10.02
CA SER A 25 -35.12 34.59 9.03
C SER A 25 -34.76 34.22 7.58
N SER A 26 -35.74 34.50 6.71
CA SER A 26 -35.77 34.65 5.25
C SER A 26 -35.50 33.46 4.32
N ALA A 27 -36.57 33.13 3.59
CA ALA A 27 -36.63 32.17 2.50
C ALA A 27 -35.87 32.69 1.28
N GLY A 28 -34.86 31.93 0.86
CA GLY A 28 -34.28 31.95 -0.48
C GLY A 28 -34.32 30.54 -1.03
N GLN A 29 -35.20 30.32 -2.01
CA GLN A 29 -35.38 29.05 -2.70
C GLN A 29 -34.07 28.67 -3.43
N LEU A 30 -33.36 27.65 -2.95
CA LEU A 30 -32.21 27.07 -3.66
C LEU A 30 -32.69 25.93 -4.58
N PRO A 31 -32.18 25.85 -5.82
CA PRO A 31 -32.52 24.77 -6.73
C PRO A 31 -31.93 23.44 -6.25
N ALA A 32 -32.67 22.36 -6.49
CA ALA A 32 -32.29 20.99 -6.19
C ALA A 32 -30.87 20.69 -6.70
N ALA A 33 -29.97 20.35 -5.79
CA ALA A 33 -28.64 19.89 -6.11
C ALA A 33 -28.75 18.54 -6.82
N SER A 34 -28.54 18.58 -8.13
CA SER A 34 -28.32 17.39 -8.95
C SER A 34 -27.17 16.59 -8.34
N ALA A 35 -27.44 15.32 -8.01
CA ALA A 35 -26.43 14.36 -7.61
C ALA A 35 -25.43 14.21 -8.77
N ALA A 36 -24.35 14.99 -8.72
CA ALA A 36 -23.26 14.90 -9.65
C ALA A 36 -22.58 13.54 -9.45
N TYR A 37 -22.84 12.66 -10.40
CA TYR A 37 -22.14 11.40 -10.59
C TYR A 37 -20.64 11.70 -10.76
N TRP A 38 -19.84 11.37 -9.75
CA TRP A 38 -18.40 11.58 -9.78
C TRP A 38 -17.75 10.49 -10.65
N PRO A 39 -16.94 10.85 -11.67
CA PRO A 39 -16.20 9.85 -12.44
C PRO A 39 -15.14 9.18 -11.55
N ASP A 40 -14.97 7.88 -11.78
CA ASP A 40 -14.00 7.03 -11.10
C ASP A 40 -12.56 7.61 -11.22
N PRO A 41 -11.88 7.93 -10.11
CA PRO A 41 -10.55 8.55 -10.14
C PRO A 41 -9.45 7.66 -10.73
N VAL A 42 -9.70 6.36 -10.98
CA VAL A 42 -8.78 5.49 -11.73
C VAL A 42 -8.61 5.96 -13.18
N ALA A 43 -9.64 6.57 -13.78
CA ALA A 43 -9.60 7.05 -15.17
C ALA A 43 -8.63 8.21 -15.39
N TYR A 44 -8.36 9.03 -14.36
CA TYR A 44 -7.53 10.24 -14.52
C TYR A 44 -6.04 9.92 -14.67
N CYS A 45 -5.57 8.80 -14.10
CA CYS A 45 -4.18 8.38 -14.25
C CYS A 45 -3.89 7.84 -15.67
N GLN A 46 -4.89 7.28 -16.37
CA GLN A 46 -4.76 6.84 -17.76
C GLN A 46 -4.74 8.01 -18.76
N GLN A 47 -5.32 9.17 -18.43
CA GLN A 47 -5.56 10.24 -19.41
C GLN A 47 -4.32 11.10 -19.75
N GLN A 48 -3.15 10.82 -19.18
CA GLN A 48 -1.87 11.47 -19.56
C GLN A 48 -1.08 10.72 -20.63
N MET A 49 -1.55 9.58 -21.12
CA MET A 49 -0.96 8.88 -22.27
C MET A 49 -1.79 9.24 -23.51
N GLY A 50 -1.31 10.20 -24.31
CA GLY A 50 -1.94 10.54 -25.58
C GLY A 50 -2.03 9.31 -26.51
N PRO A 51 -2.99 9.27 -27.45
CA PRO A 51 -3.12 8.16 -28.38
C PRO A 51 -1.82 7.99 -29.17
N PRO A 52 -1.35 6.75 -29.42
CA PRO A 52 -0.19 6.52 -30.26
C PRO A 52 -0.50 7.06 -31.67
N SER A 53 0.36 7.95 -32.17
CA SER A 53 0.29 8.40 -33.56
C SER A 53 0.28 7.19 -34.50
N PRO A 54 -0.59 7.14 -35.51
CA PRO A 54 -0.57 6.08 -36.51
C PRO A 54 0.70 6.23 -37.36
N LEU A 55 1.74 5.45 -37.04
CA LEU A 55 2.88 5.26 -37.92
C LEU A 55 2.43 4.37 -39.09
N GLN A 56 2.06 5.02 -40.18
CA GLN A 56 1.91 4.37 -41.48
C GLN A 56 3.30 4.04 -42.03
N GLY A 57 3.75 2.81 -41.77
CA GLY A 57 4.90 2.20 -42.45
C GLY A 57 4.44 1.14 -43.46
N PRO A 58 5.17 0.95 -44.58
CA PRO A 58 4.81 -0.04 -45.59
C PRO A 58 4.95 -1.48 -45.06
N VAL A 59 3.89 -2.27 -45.28
CA VAL A 59 3.82 -3.69 -44.94
C VAL A 59 4.68 -4.48 -45.92
N MET A 60 5.85 -4.93 -45.47
CA MET A 60 6.63 -5.95 -46.16
C MET A 60 6.14 -7.32 -45.67
N ALA A 61 5.59 -8.11 -46.60
CA ALA A 61 5.13 -9.46 -46.35
C ALA A 61 6.30 -10.36 -45.88
N ALA A 62 6.13 -10.99 -44.72
CA ALA A 62 7.06 -11.99 -44.21
C ALA A 62 6.77 -13.36 -44.86
N PRO A 63 7.80 -14.14 -45.22
CA PRO A 63 7.61 -15.50 -45.73
C PRO A 63 7.25 -16.47 -44.58
N ALA A 64 6.29 -17.36 -44.86
CA ALA A 64 5.88 -18.44 -43.98
C ALA A 64 7.08 -19.33 -43.63
N THR A 65 7.51 -19.29 -42.37
CA THR A 65 8.53 -20.20 -41.86
C THR A 65 7.83 -21.42 -41.28
N GLN A 66 8.04 -22.55 -41.95
CA GLN A 66 7.56 -23.87 -41.60
C GLN A 66 8.25 -24.33 -40.29
N MET A 67 7.46 -24.60 -39.25
CA MET A 67 7.96 -25.14 -37.98
C MET A 67 8.29 -26.63 -38.15
N PRO A 68 9.48 -27.11 -37.76
CA PRO A 68 9.79 -28.53 -37.74
C PRO A 68 9.12 -29.23 -36.55
N GLU A 69 8.43 -30.32 -36.88
CA GLU A 69 7.65 -31.21 -36.03
C GLU A 69 8.56 -32.16 -35.23
N LEU A 70 9.35 -31.64 -34.29
CA LEU A 70 10.18 -32.49 -33.42
C LEU A 70 10.21 -31.97 -31.99
N LEU A 71 9.19 -32.31 -31.20
CA LEU A 71 9.25 -32.34 -29.72
C LEU A 71 8.02 -33.03 -29.08
N MET A 72 7.50 -34.11 -29.68
CA MET A 72 6.50 -34.98 -29.04
C MET A 72 7.10 -36.35 -28.71
N ALA A 73 8.11 -36.40 -27.84
CA ALA A 73 8.65 -37.67 -27.33
C ALA A 73 9.44 -37.50 -26.01
N ASN A 74 8.85 -36.98 -24.93
CA ASN A 74 9.45 -37.20 -23.59
C ASN A 74 8.53 -36.97 -22.37
N MET A 75 7.28 -37.47 -22.39
CA MET A 75 6.31 -37.26 -21.29
C MET A 75 5.67 -38.58 -20.81
N LEU A 76 6.43 -39.67 -20.68
CA LEU A 76 5.92 -40.95 -20.13
C LEU A 76 6.95 -41.71 -19.25
N ALA A 77 7.51 -41.07 -18.22
CA ALA A 77 8.38 -41.79 -17.27
C ALA A 77 8.40 -41.20 -15.85
N CYS A 78 7.25 -41.03 -15.18
CA CYS A 78 7.21 -40.65 -13.75
C CYS A 78 6.08 -41.33 -12.93
N LEU A 79 5.62 -42.53 -13.32
CA LEU A 79 4.60 -43.28 -12.56
C LEU A 79 5.16 -44.65 -12.14
N SER A 80 6.02 -44.69 -11.13
CA SER A 80 6.27 -45.87 -10.28
C SER A 80 7.29 -45.55 -9.19
N GLY A 81 6.89 -44.75 -8.20
CA GLY A 81 7.66 -44.55 -6.98
C GLY A 81 6.79 -44.85 -5.78
N SER A 82 6.90 -46.06 -5.24
CA SER A 82 6.24 -46.48 -4.01
C SER A 82 6.60 -45.53 -2.85
N PRO A 83 5.65 -45.23 -1.93
CA PRO A 83 5.96 -44.43 -0.75
C PRO A 83 6.90 -45.20 0.19
N PRO A 84 7.89 -44.54 0.82
CA PRO A 84 8.71 -45.18 1.84
C PRO A 84 7.86 -45.50 3.09
N SER A 85 7.98 -46.73 3.56
CA SER A 85 7.40 -47.25 4.79
C SER A 85 7.99 -46.52 6.00
N TRP A 86 7.16 -45.75 6.70
CA TRP A 86 7.51 -45.16 7.99
C TRP A 86 7.54 -46.25 9.07
N HIS A 87 8.67 -46.93 9.22
CA HIS A 87 8.92 -47.76 10.39
C HIS A 87 9.06 -46.86 11.62
N ARG A 88 8.00 -46.88 12.43
CA ARG A 88 7.95 -46.35 13.78
C ARG A 88 8.89 -47.17 14.67
N HIS A 89 10.05 -46.60 15.00
CA HIS A 89 10.88 -47.05 16.11
C HIS A 89 10.61 -46.12 17.29
N GLU A 90 9.68 -46.54 18.16
CA GLU A 90 9.58 -46.01 19.52
C GLU A 90 10.72 -46.61 20.34
N GLN A 91 11.84 -45.86 20.45
CA GLN A 91 12.83 -46.09 21.48
C GLN A 91 12.68 -45.00 22.54
N SER A 92 11.99 -45.37 23.60
CA SER A 92 11.92 -44.64 24.86
C SER A 92 13.27 -44.76 25.57
N ALA A 93 14.05 -43.68 25.53
CA ALA A 93 15.24 -43.52 26.36
C ALA A 93 14.94 -42.47 27.43
N ALA A 94 14.75 -42.95 28.67
CA ALA A 94 14.70 -42.12 29.85
C ALA A 94 16.07 -41.44 30.05
N ALA A 95 16.16 -40.17 29.68
CA ALA A 95 17.35 -39.35 29.88
C ALA A 95 17.30 -38.62 31.22
N ASN A 96 18.45 -38.68 31.88
CA ASN A 96 18.84 -38.24 33.21
C ASN A 96 18.56 -36.73 33.50
N PRO A 97 18.04 -36.32 34.68
CA PRO A 97 17.65 -34.92 34.96
C PRO A 97 18.77 -33.93 35.29
N GLN A 98 20.06 -34.21 35.05
CA GLN A 98 21.16 -33.45 35.68
C GLN A 98 22.22 -32.86 34.74
N ASP A 99 21.82 -32.36 33.56
CA ASP A 99 22.63 -31.39 32.82
C ASP A 99 21.75 -30.26 32.29
N ARG A 100 21.49 -29.28 33.15
CA ARG A 100 20.95 -27.98 32.72
C ARG A 100 22.13 -27.14 32.22
N PRO A 101 22.29 -26.90 30.90
CA PRO A 101 23.25 -25.92 30.44
C PRO A 101 22.85 -24.56 31.03
N VAL A 102 23.81 -23.93 31.70
CA VAL A 102 23.69 -22.57 32.21
C VAL A 102 23.31 -21.68 31.03
N LEU A 103 22.05 -21.22 31.02
CA LEU A 103 21.56 -20.23 30.06
C LEU A 103 22.34 -18.94 30.30
N LEU A 104 23.50 -18.81 29.66
CA LEU A 104 24.21 -17.55 29.51
C LEU A 104 23.21 -16.54 28.96
N GLY A 105 22.92 -15.53 29.78
CA GLY A 105 21.85 -14.57 29.54
C GLY A 105 21.96 -14.00 28.14
N ARG A 106 20.96 -14.30 27.31
CA ARG A 106 20.71 -13.57 26.07
C ARG A 106 20.47 -12.12 26.48
N THR A 107 21.50 -11.29 26.38
CA THR A 107 21.36 -9.84 26.40
C THR A 107 20.29 -9.49 25.37
N PRO A 108 19.20 -8.81 25.76
CA PRO A 108 18.21 -8.34 24.80
C PRO A 108 18.98 -7.53 23.75
N LEU A 109 18.89 -7.92 22.48
CA LEU A 109 19.46 -7.14 21.39
C LEU A 109 18.77 -5.78 21.44
N GLN A 110 19.48 -4.81 22.00
CA GLN A 110 19.05 -3.43 22.10
C GLN A 110 19.08 -2.89 20.68
N ILE A 111 17.92 -2.94 20.01
CA ILE A 111 17.76 -2.43 18.65
C ILE A 111 18.05 -0.93 18.73
N ALA A 112 19.24 -0.53 18.27
CA ALA A 112 19.63 0.87 18.24
C ALA A 112 18.57 1.66 17.45
N PRO A 113 18.11 2.83 17.95
CA PRO A 113 17.19 3.66 17.22
C PRO A 113 17.76 3.99 15.83
N LEU A 114 17.01 3.65 14.77
CA LEU A 114 17.42 3.93 13.40
C LEU A 114 17.63 5.43 13.23
N ALA A 115 18.79 5.81 12.68
CA ALA A 115 19.14 7.21 12.47
C ALA A 115 18.08 7.92 11.60
N PRO A 116 17.75 9.20 11.87
CA PRO A 116 16.74 9.93 11.12
C PRO A 116 17.15 10.14 9.64
N LEU A 117 16.32 9.70 8.68
CA LEU A 117 16.58 9.81 7.23
C LEU A 117 16.55 11.25 6.68
N GLN A 118 17.59 11.71 5.98
CA GLN A 118 17.65 13.06 5.38
C GLN A 118 16.44 13.38 4.48
N PRO A 119 15.99 14.65 4.36
CA PRO A 119 14.87 15.01 3.49
C PRO A 119 15.07 14.54 2.05
N GLY A 120 14.10 13.84 1.50
CA GLY A 120 14.15 13.22 0.17
C GLY A 120 14.82 11.84 0.13
N ALA A 121 15.50 11.39 1.20
CA ALA A 121 16.12 10.09 1.25
C ALA A 121 15.07 8.97 1.30
N LEU A 122 15.41 7.86 0.66
CA LEU A 122 14.64 6.63 0.65
C LEU A 122 15.54 5.48 1.10
N LEU A 123 15.02 4.63 1.99
CA LEU A 123 15.68 3.44 2.51
C LEU A 123 14.75 2.25 2.33
N SER A 124 15.23 1.18 1.68
CA SER A 124 14.59 -0.13 1.73
C SER A 124 15.33 -1.01 2.73
N GLU A 125 14.59 -1.69 3.60
CA GLU A 125 15.12 -2.59 4.63
C GLU A 125 14.28 -3.87 4.68
N VAL A 126 14.94 -5.01 4.91
CA VAL A 126 14.26 -6.27 5.22
C VAL A 126 14.09 -6.36 6.73
N MET A 127 12.85 -6.43 7.19
CA MET A 127 12.52 -6.56 8.60
C MET A 127 12.88 -7.94 9.16
N PRO A 128 13.03 -8.11 10.49
CA PRO A 128 13.31 -9.41 11.11
C PRO A 128 12.29 -10.52 10.81
N ASN A 129 11.07 -10.15 10.40
CA ASN A 129 10.04 -11.10 9.96
C ASN A 129 10.15 -11.47 8.47
N GLY A 130 11.24 -11.09 7.79
CA GLY A 130 11.50 -11.35 6.38
C GLY A 130 10.77 -10.43 5.40
N LYS A 131 9.95 -9.50 5.89
CA LYS A 131 9.16 -8.60 5.04
C LYS A 131 9.94 -7.36 4.66
N GLU A 132 9.75 -6.88 3.44
CA GLU A 132 10.34 -5.63 2.98
C GLU A 132 9.59 -4.40 3.54
N ARG A 133 10.35 -3.41 4.01
CA ARG A 133 9.85 -2.10 4.40
C ARG A 133 10.64 -1.03 3.65
N VAL A 134 9.91 -0.09 3.06
CA VAL A 134 10.47 1.12 2.43
C VAL A 134 10.11 2.32 3.28
N ARG A 135 11.10 3.15 3.60
CA ARG A 135 10.95 4.39 4.35
C ARG A 135 11.39 5.55 3.48
N TRP A 136 10.52 6.54 3.33
CA TRP A 136 10.79 7.71 2.50
C TRP A 136 10.54 8.99 3.29
N SER A 137 11.58 9.81 3.41
CA SER A 137 11.55 11.08 4.13
C SER A 137 11.17 12.22 3.18
N VAL A 138 10.13 12.97 3.51
CA VAL A 138 9.59 14.06 2.69
C VAL A 138 9.75 15.38 3.41
N ASP A 139 10.38 16.35 2.74
CA ASP A 139 10.52 17.72 3.23
C ASP A 139 9.14 18.38 3.40
N ALA A 140 8.82 18.86 4.60
CA ALA A 140 7.52 19.43 4.90
C ALA A 140 7.26 20.76 4.17
N ARG A 141 8.31 21.46 3.69
CA ARG A 141 8.16 22.67 2.86
C ARG A 141 7.41 22.38 1.56
N LYS A 142 7.45 21.14 1.06
CA LYS A 142 6.68 20.72 -0.12
C LYS A 142 5.17 20.72 0.15
N LEU A 143 4.73 20.61 1.41
CA LEU A 143 3.32 20.72 1.76
C LEU A 143 2.80 22.17 1.69
N GLU A 144 3.70 23.15 1.58
CA GLU A 144 3.38 24.57 1.46
C GLU A 144 3.60 25.10 0.05
N SER A 145 4.04 24.25 -0.88
CA SER A 145 4.27 24.61 -2.28
C SER A 145 2.97 24.60 -3.10
N HIS A 146 3.08 25.10 -4.33
CA HIS A 146 2.01 25.03 -5.32
C HIS A 146 1.98 23.68 -6.07
N ASP A 147 2.82 22.72 -5.67
CA ASP A 147 2.87 21.41 -6.29
C ASP A 147 1.59 20.63 -6.01
N THR A 148 1.21 19.79 -6.97
CA THR A 148 0.03 18.92 -6.87
C THR A 148 0.38 17.49 -6.51
N LYS A 149 1.64 17.11 -6.72
CA LYS A 149 2.18 15.78 -6.40
C LYS A 149 3.65 15.84 -5.99
N ILE A 150 4.05 14.93 -5.10
CA ILE A 150 5.45 14.70 -4.71
C ILE A 150 5.75 13.23 -4.96
N LEU A 151 6.87 12.96 -5.64
CA LEU A 151 7.31 11.60 -5.97
C LEU A 151 8.54 11.22 -5.16
N SER A 152 8.60 9.95 -4.75
CA SER A 152 9.82 9.38 -4.19
C SER A 152 10.90 9.19 -5.26
N PRO A 153 12.18 9.02 -4.84
CA PRO A 153 13.13 8.27 -5.64
C PRO A 153 12.54 6.92 -6.04
N GLU A 154 12.99 6.39 -7.16
CA GLU A 154 12.63 5.03 -7.57
C GLU A 154 13.26 4.02 -6.62
N PHE A 155 12.54 2.94 -6.35
CA PHE A 155 13.01 1.82 -5.55
C PHE A 155 12.47 0.51 -6.14
N SER A 156 13.01 -0.62 -5.69
CA SER A 156 12.57 -1.93 -6.16
C SER A 156 11.79 -2.66 -5.08
N ILE A 157 10.75 -3.39 -5.47
CA ILE A 157 10.06 -4.37 -4.62
C ILE A 157 10.08 -5.70 -5.38
N GLU A 158 10.36 -6.79 -4.66
CA GLU A 158 10.32 -8.13 -5.23
C GLU A 158 8.86 -8.59 -5.36
N LEU A 159 8.41 -8.88 -6.59
CA LEU A 159 7.11 -9.48 -6.85
C LEU A 159 7.30 -10.97 -7.20
N PRO A 160 6.46 -11.88 -6.68
CA PRO A 160 6.55 -13.30 -7.02
C PRO A 160 6.45 -13.52 -8.53
N GLY A 161 7.31 -14.36 -9.08
CA GLY A 161 7.33 -14.67 -10.51
C GLY A 161 7.93 -13.58 -11.41
N HIS A 162 8.17 -12.36 -10.88
CA HIS A 162 8.70 -11.23 -11.66
C HIS A 162 10.03 -10.70 -11.13
N GLY A 163 10.46 -11.10 -9.93
CA GLY A 163 11.67 -10.59 -9.30
C GLY A 163 11.53 -9.10 -8.93
N GLN A 164 12.64 -8.37 -8.93
CA GLN A 164 12.67 -6.97 -8.54
C GLN A 164 12.03 -6.07 -9.59
N GLN A 165 10.98 -5.35 -9.22
CA GLN A 165 10.24 -4.43 -10.10
C GLN A 165 10.38 -2.99 -9.61
N PRO A 166 10.49 -1.98 -10.50
CA PRO A 166 10.65 -0.59 -10.12
C PRO A 166 9.33 0.04 -9.67
N PHE A 167 9.37 0.82 -8.60
CA PHE A 167 8.24 1.50 -7.98
C PHE A 167 8.56 2.93 -7.57
N ARG A 168 7.50 3.74 -7.46
CA ARG A 168 7.51 5.06 -6.84
C ARG A 168 6.32 5.24 -5.90
N LEU A 169 6.59 5.84 -4.75
CA LEU A 169 5.55 6.39 -3.89
C LEU A 169 5.17 7.78 -4.40
N MET A 170 3.87 8.06 -4.37
CA MET A 170 3.30 9.31 -4.84
C MET A 170 2.39 9.88 -3.77
N VAL A 171 2.71 11.10 -3.33
CA VAL A 171 1.82 11.91 -2.50
C VAL A 171 1.08 12.87 -3.43
N PHE A 172 -0.24 12.90 -3.40
CA PHE A 172 -1.08 13.83 -4.16
C PHE A 172 -1.78 14.79 -3.21
N ALA A 173 -1.86 16.07 -3.57
CA ALA A 173 -2.67 17.03 -2.81
C ALA A 173 -4.16 16.71 -2.97
N THR A 174 -4.94 16.91 -1.91
CA THR A 174 -6.40 16.84 -1.98
C THR A 174 -6.95 17.95 -2.89
N GLU A 175 -7.93 17.60 -3.71
CA GLU A 175 -8.70 18.59 -4.48
C GLU A 175 -9.58 19.42 -3.55
N THR A 176 -9.40 20.74 -3.59
CA THR A 176 -10.24 21.68 -2.84
C THR A 176 -11.25 22.34 -3.77
N THR A 177 -12.50 22.50 -3.33
CA THR A 177 -13.52 23.23 -4.07
C THR A 177 -13.13 24.70 -4.22
N GLY A 178 -12.85 25.15 -5.44
CA GLY A 178 -12.52 26.56 -5.71
C GLY A 178 -11.65 26.75 -6.95
N ARG A 179 -11.46 28.02 -7.36
CA ARG A 179 -10.58 28.34 -8.49
C ARG A 179 -9.12 28.09 -8.12
N GLY A 180 -8.44 27.28 -8.94
CA GLY A 180 -6.98 27.12 -8.93
C GLY A 180 -6.43 25.82 -8.32
N GLY A 181 -7.12 24.71 -8.52
CA GLY A 181 -6.53 23.36 -8.53
C GLY A 181 -6.14 22.74 -7.18
N ALA A 182 -5.66 21.50 -7.26
CA ALA A 182 -5.24 20.66 -6.15
C ALA A 182 -3.76 20.88 -5.81
N SER A 183 -3.41 21.98 -5.11
CA SER A 183 -2.05 22.16 -4.60
C SER A 183 -1.96 21.86 -3.11
N PHE A 184 -0.79 21.41 -2.63
CA PHE A 184 -0.62 21.11 -1.20
C PHE A 184 -0.88 22.32 -0.30
N ARG A 185 -0.43 23.50 -0.74
CA ARG A 185 -0.72 24.76 -0.04
C ARG A 185 -2.21 24.99 0.16
N LYS A 186 -3.04 24.71 -0.86
CA LYS A 186 -4.50 24.86 -0.77
C LYS A 186 -5.16 23.74 0.01
N ALA A 187 -4.68 22.52 -0.16
CA ALA A 187 -5.13 21.35 0.59
C ALA A 187 -4.76 21.39 2.09
N GLY A 188 -4.00 22.40 2.53
CA GLY A 188 -3.55 22.52 3.92
C GLY A 188 -2.61 21.38 4.32
N GLY A 189 -1.85 20.83 3.36
CA GLY A 189 -1.00 19.66 3.56
C GLY A 189 -1.78 18.34 3.72
N ARG A 190 -3.05 18.29 3.31
CA ARG A 190 -3.82 17.05 3.17
C ARG A 190 -3.66 16.45 1.78
N GLY A 191 -3.85 15.14 1.69
CA GLY A 191 -3.75 14.47 0.42
C GLY A 191 -3.88 12.96 0.46
N ARG A 192 -3.53 12.35 -0.67
CA ARG A 192 -3.65 10.92 -0.92
C ARG A 192 -2.28 10.31 -1.13
N LEU A 193 -2.12 9.06 -0.77
CA LEU A 193 -0.90 8.29 -0.98
C LEU A 193 -1.16 7.16 -1.97
N ALA A 194 -0.28 6.99 -2.95
CA ALA A 194 -0.34 5.89 -3.90
C ALA A 194 1.03 5.27 -4.13
N LEU A 195 1.03 4.01 -4.56
CA LEU A 195 2.20 3.26 -5.01
C LEU A 195 2.04 2.97 -6.49
N LYS A 196 2.99 3.40 -7.31
CA LYS A 196 3.00 3.15 -8.76
C LYS A 196 4.14 2.21 -9.13
N CYS A 197 3.81 1.16 -9.88
CA CYS A 197 4.76 0.32 -10.58
C CYS A 197 5.18 1.02 -11.88
N GLU A 198 6.47 1.11 -12.14
CA GLU A 198 7.06 1.69 -13.36
C GLU A 198 7.49 0.61 -14.36
N ALA A 199 7.19 -0.67 -14.09
CA ALA A 199 7.43 -1.75 -15.03
C ALA A 199 6.54 -1.59 -16.28
N SER A 200 7.11 -1.83 -17.46
CA SER A 200 6.41 -1.66 -18.73
C SER A 200 5.39 -2.77 -19.01
N SER A 201 5.57 -3.96 -18.43
CA SER A 201 4.65 -5.08 -18.55
C SER A 201 4.89 -6.10 -17.44
N LEU A 202 3.83 -6.44 -16.72
CA LEU A 202 3.79 -7.59 -15.82
C LEU A 202 2.79 -8.59 -16.41
N VAL A 203 3.29 -9.75 -16.84
CA VAL A 203 2.45 -10.80 -17.42
C VAL A 203 2.06 -11.78 -16.31
N GLY A 204 0.76 -11.96 -16.06
CA GLY A 204 0.24 -12.87 -15.03
C GLY A 204 -0.51 -12.15 -13.90
N SER A 205 -1.09 -12.92 -12.99
CA SER A 205 -1.80 -12.39 -11.82
C SER A 205 -0.82 -12.21 -10.66
N ASN A 206 -0.43 -10.97 -10.36
CA ASN A 206 0.56 -10.67 -9.32
C ASN A 206 -0.05 -9.74 -8.28
N SER A 207 -0.85 -10.34 -7.42
CA SER A 207 -1.43 -9.62 -6.30
C SER A 207 -0.44 -9.56 -5.15
N ALA A 208 -0.14 -8.35 -4.71
CA ALA A 208 0.67 -8.11 -3.52
C ALA A 208 -0.13 -7.29 -2.51
N CYS A 209 0.14 -7.54 -1.23
CA CYS A 209 -0.56 -6.92 -0.11
C CYS A 209 0.34 -5.86 0.53
N PHE A 210 -0.09 -4.61 0.51
CA PHE A 210 0.68 -3.47 0.99
C PHE A 210 0.04 -2.83 2.20
N ARG A 211 0.85 -2.22 3.05
CA ARG A 211 0.39 -1.37 4.14
C ARG A 211 1.25 -0.13 4.20
N ALA A 212 0.62 1.03 4.34
CA ALA A 212 1.32 2.30 4.41
C ALA A 212 1.03 3.05 5.72
N PHE A 213 2.00 3.85 6.15
CA PHE A 213 1.94 4.69 7.34
C PHE A 213 2.59 6.04 7.04
N VAL A 214 2.15 7.07 7.76
CA VAL A 214 2.71 8.42 7.65
C VAL A 214 3.05 8.93 9.04
N GLY A 215 4.28 9.43 9.20
CA GLY A 215 4.84 9.88 10.47
C GLY A 215 5.36 8.73 11.34
N GLN A 216 5.69 9.05 12.59
CA GLN A 216 6.20 8.06 13.56
C GLN A 216 5.09 7.19 14.17
N ARG A 217 3.85 7.70 14.16
CA ARG A 217 2.71 6.96 14.70
C ARG A 217 2.22 5.97 13.66
N ARG A 218 2.36 4.68 13.98
CA ARG A 218 1.58 3.64 13.32
C ARG A 218 0.15 3.80 13.79
N GLU A 219 -0.62 4.65 13.13
CA GLU A 219 -2.06 4.63 13.36
C GLU A 219 -2.55 3.20 13.03
N PRO A 220 -3.15 2.47 13.99
CA PRO A 220 -3.52 1.06 13.82
C PRO A 220 -4.59 0.80 12.76
N THR A 221 -5.09 1.84 12.10
CA THR A 221 -6.35 1.88 11.37
C THR A 221 -6.21 1.49 9.90
N GLN A 222 -5.02 1.60 9.31
CA GLN A 222 -4.81 1.29 7.90
C GLN A 222 -4.70 -0.23 7.70
N ARG A 223 -5.79 -0.83 7.21
CA ARG A 223 -5.79 -2.23 6.80
C ARG A 223 -4.88 -2.42 5.59
N PRO A 224 -4.24 -3.60 5.45
CA PRO A 224 -3.55 -3.95 4.22
C PRO A 224 -4.45 -3.88 2.99
N ILE A 225 -3.88 -3.52 1.85
CA ILE A 225 -4.55 -3.40 0.56
C ILE A 225 -3.91 -4.40 -0.40
N TRP A 226 -4.75 -5.26 -0.97
CA TRP A 226 -4.38 -6.16 -2.05
C TRP A 226 -4.48 -5.44 -3.39
N HIS A 227 -3.44 -5.56 -4.22
CA HIS A 227 -3.40 -4.90 -5.52
C HIS A 227 -2.69 -5.75 -6.56
N ASN A 228 -3.27 -5.83 -7.77
CA ASN A 228 -2.68 -6.50 -8.93
C ASN A 228 -2.10 -5.47 -9.90
N PHE A 229 -0.76 -5.40 -10.00
CA PHE A 229 -0.08 -4.41 -10.85
C PHE A 229 -0.10 -4.72 -12.34
N SER A 230 -0.50 -5.94 -12.75
CA SER A 230 -0.70 -6.26 -14.18
C SER A 230 -2.01 -5.69 -14.73
N GLU A 231 -3.02 -5.51 -13.88
CA GLU A 231 -4.30 -4.87 -14.25
C GLU A 231 -4.18 -3.34 -14.19
N HIS A 232 -3.59 -2.82 -13.11
CA HIS A 232 -3.42 -1.38 -12.90
C HIS A 232 -2.04 -1.09 -12.33
N SER A 233 -1.26 -0.23 -13.00
CA SER A 233 0.08 0.13 -12.53
C SER A 233 0.09 0.98 -11.25
N CYS A 234 -1.05 1.49 -10.78
CA CYS A 234 -1.15 2.36 -9.61
C CYS A 234 -2.10 1.79 -8.56
N CYS A 235 -1.61 1.70 -7.33
CA CYS A 235 -2.33 1.26 -6.14
C CYS A 235 -2.57 2.44 -5.21
N ASN A 236 -3.84 2.77 -4.92
CA ASN A 236 -4.17 3.78 -3.92
C ASN A 236 -4.00 3.18 -2.52
N LEU A 237 -3.12 3.77 -1.71
CA LEU A 237 -2.76 3.27 -0.37
C LEU A 237 -3.68 3.83 0.73
N GLN A 238 -4.86 4.31 0.34
CA GLN A 238 -5.87 4.86 1.23
C GLN A 238 -7.14 4.04 1.18
N ARG A 239 -7.91 4.05 2.26
CA ARG A 239 -9.20 3.36 2.32
C ARG A 239 -10.34 4.36 2.42
N GLY A 240 -11.25 4.30 1.44
CA GLY A 240 -12.38 5.21 1.35
C GLY A 240 -11.97 6.64 1.04
N ASP A 241 -12.77 7.60 1.50
CA ASP A 241 -12.61 9.03 1.20
C ASP A 241 -11.80 9.79 2.25
N GLN A 242 -11.08 9.09 3.13
CA GLN A 242 -10.26 9.73 4.16
C GLN A 242 -8.89 10.10 3.61
N ASP A 243 -8.66 11.39 3.46
CA ASP A 243 -7.34 11.93 3.15
C ASP A 243 -6.39 11.87 4.34
N TRP A 244 -5.12 11.70 4.03
CA TRP A 244 -4.02 11.79 4.97
C TRP A 244 -3.75 13.26 5.32
N ASN A 245 -3.49 13.54 6.59
CA ASN A 245 -3.02 14.85 7.04
C ASN A 245 -1.49 14.82 7.22
N PHE A 246 -0.75 14.98 6.12
CA PHE A 246 0.72 14.96 6.13
C PHE A 246 1.31 16.06 7.02
N LYS A 247 0.63 17.22 7.09
CA LYS A 247 1.07 18.34 7.94
C LYS A 247 1.01 17.99 9.43
N ALA A 248 0.02 17.20 9.86
CA ALA A 248 -0.05 16.73 11.24
C ALA A 248 1.01 15.66 11.57
N ALA A 249 1.49 14.93 10.56
CA ALA A 249 2.52 13.90 10.70
C ALA A 249 3.96 14.46 10.61
N THR A 250 4.11 15.75 10.31
CA THR A 250 5.41 16.44 10.27
C THR A 250 6.06 16.49 11.64
N ASP A 251 7.29 15.96 11.70
CA ASP A 251 8.22 16.24 12.79
C ASP A 251 8.65 17.71 12.70
N LYS A 252 8.31 18.49 13.73
CA LYS A 252 8.53 19.93 13.74
C LYS A 252 10.00 20.31 13.88
N ASP A 253 10.78 19.47 14.57
CA ASP A 253 12.20 19.74 14.79
C ASP A 253 13.02 19.47 13.53
N LEU A 254 12.61 18.42 12.78
CA LEU A 254 13.28 18.01 11.55
C LEU A 254 12.65 18.62 10.28
N ASN A 255 11.52 19.33 10.42
CA ASN A 255 10.71 19.92 9.35
C ASN A 255 10.44 18.96 8.17
N ARG A 256 10.02 17.73 8.50
CA ARG A 256 9.77 16.66 7.54
C ARG A 256 8.77 15.64 8.08
N PHE A 257 8.16 14.88 7.20
CA PHE A 257 7.39 13.69 7.57
C PHE A 257 7.95 12.47 6.87
N GLU A 258 7.73 11.29 7.44
CA GLU A 258 8.15 10.02 6.85
C GLU A 258 6.94 9.27 6.31
N VAL A 259 7.08 8.65 5.15
CA VAL A 259 6.14 7.69 4.59
C VAL A 259 6.79 6.31 4.72
N CYS A 260 6.12 5.38 5.39
CA CYS A 260 6.55 3.99 5.45
C CYS A 260 5.61 3.12 4.62
N LEU A 261 6.16 2.27 3.77
CA LEU A 261 5.46 1.24 3.04
C LEU A 261 5.98 -0.12 3.51
N GLU A 262 5.09 -1.05 3.83
CA GLU A 262 5.41 -2.43 4.17
C GLU A 262 4.74 -3.37 3.17
N VAL A 263 5.51 -4.35 2.70
CA VAL A 263 4.99 -5.48 1.94
C VAL A 263 4.55 -6.55 2.94
N VAL A 264 3.24 -6.75 3.06
CA VAL A 264 2.66 -7.62 4.09
C VAL A 264 2.69 -9.08 3.67
N GLU A 265 2.30 -9.36 2.43
CA GLU A 265 2.15 -10.70 1.88
C GLU A 265 2.15 -10.62 0.36
N HIS A 266 2.53 -11.74 -0.27
CA HIS A 266 2.37 -11.90 -1.71
C HIS A 266 1.44 -13.07 -1.97
N ALA A 267 0.46 -12.88 -2.87
CA ALA A 267 -0.32 -14.01 -3.38
C ALA A 267 0.47 -14.60 -4.53
N VAL A 268 0.84 -15.87 -4.40
CA VAL A 268 1.36 -16.64 -5.52
C VAL A 268 0.15 -17.14 -6.29
N ALA A 269 0.01 -16.75 -7.56
CA ALA A 269 -0.97 -17.38 -8.43
C ALA A 269 -0.71 -18.89 -8.42
N ALA A 270 -1.70 -19.69 -8.03
CA ALA A 270 -1.60 -21.13 -8.14
C ALA A 270 -1.32 -21.44 -9.62
N LEU A 271 -0.16 -22.04 -9.91
CA LEU A 271 0.14 -22.52 -11.25
C LEU A 271 -0.94 -23.53 -11.66
N PRO A 272 -1.55 -23.40 -12.85
CA PRO A 272 -2.55 -24.35 -13.34
C PRO A 272 -1.97 -25.75 -13.57
#